data_AF-A0A2G9GF19-F1
#
_entry.id   AF-A0A2G9GF19-F1
#
_cell.length_a   1.000
_cell.length_b   1.000
_cell.length_c   1.000
_cell.angle_alpha   90.00
_cell.angle_beta   90.00
_cell.angle_gamma   90.00
#
_symmetry.space_group_name_H-M   'P 1'
#
loop_
_entity.id
_entity.type
_entity.pdbx_description
1 polymer ?
#
loop_
_entity_poly.entity_id
_entity_poly.type
_entity_poly.pdbx_seq_one_letter_code
_entity_poly.pdbx_strand_id
1 'polypeptide(L)' 'MMPFGAGRRICPGMGIGTVHVTLMLARMVQEFEWLGYPDNGKVDLSEKLEFTVVMKNSLRAKIKPRA' A
#
# COMPACT_ATOMS: atom_id res chain seq x y z
N MET A 1 0.90 9.01 -14.92
CA MET A 1 -0.18 8.29 -14.21
C MET A 1 -0.96 9.29 -13.37
N MET A 2 -2.29 9.31 -13.43
CA MET A 2 -3.16 10.24 -12.67
C MET A 2 -4.01 9.45 -11.65
N PRO A 3 -3.43 8.96 -10.54
CA PRO A 3 -4.10 8.03 -9.62
C PRO A 3 -5.35 8.62 -8.94
N PHE A 4 -5.45 9.95 -8.89
CA PHE A 4 -6.58 10.69 -8.32
C PHE A 4 -7.40 11.42 -9.38
N GLY A 5 -7.13 11.22 -10.67
CA GLY A 5 -7.73 11.99 -11.77
C GLY A 5 -7.16 13.42 -11.89
N ALA A 6 -7.86 14.28 -12.63
CA ALA A 6 -7.49 15.67 -12.87
C ALA A 6 -8.71 16.57 -13.18
N GLY A 7 -8.54 17.88 -13.07
CA GLY A 7 -9.54 18.89 -13.42
C GLY A 7 -10.69 19.01 -12.42
N ARG A 8 -11.86 19.48 -12.88
CA ARG A 8 -13.01 19.79 -12.01
C ARG A 8 -13.66 18.58 -11.32
N ARG A 9 -13.35 17.36 -11.77
CA ARG A 9 -13.86 16.09 -11.22
C ARG A 9 -12.73 15.22 -10.64
N ILE A 10 -11.65 15.85 -10.19
CA ILE A 10 -10.58 15.17 -9.47
C ILE A 10 -11.09 14.55 -8.17
N CYS A 11 -10.43 13.51 -7.68
CA CYS A 11 -10.76 12.90 -6.39
C CYS A 11 -10.75 13.97 -5.29
N PRO A 12 -11.90 14.25 -4.64
CA PRO A 12 -11.96 15.27 -3.59
C PRO A 12 -11.13 14.87 -2.37
N GLY A 13 -10.81 13.58 -2.24
CA GLY A 13 -9.98 13.02 -1.17
C GLY A 13 -8.47 13.05 -1.44
N MET A 14 -7.97 13.68 -2.52
CA MET A 14 -6.54 13.67 -2.85
C MET A 14 -5.67 14.15 -1.68
N GLY A 15 -5.93 15.34 -1.13
CA GLY A 15 -5.10 15.91 -0.07
C GLY A 15 -5.07 15.06 1.20
N ILE A 16 -6.25 14.64 1.67
CA ILE A 16 -6.36 13.80 2.87
C ILE A 16 -5.74 12.41 2.64
N GLY A 17 -5.97 11.80 1.48
CA GLY A 17 -5.44 10.48 1.12
C GLY A 17 -3.91 10.48 1.08
N THR A 18 -3.30 11.50 0.47
CA THR A 18 -1.84 11.63 0.45
C THR A 18 -1.28 11.74 1.87
N VAL A 19 -1.83 12.62 2.72
CA VAL A 19 -1.36 12.78 4.10
C VAL A 19 -1.48 11.47 4.89
N HIS A 20 -2.62 10.77 4.76
CA HIS A 20 -2.86 9.52 5.49
C HIS A 20 -1.90 8.42 5.06
N VAL A 21 -1.71 8.21 3.76
CA VAL A 21 -0.79 7.18 3.24
C VAL A 21 0.65 7.47 3.65
N THR A 22 1.08 8.73 3.55
CA THR A 22 2.43 9.12 3.97
C THR A 22 2.65 8.90 5.46
N LEU A 23 1.70 9.30 6.32
CA LEU A 23 1.82 9.10 7.77
C LEU A 23 1.79 7.61 8.14
N MET A 24 0.89 6.83 7.53
CA MET A 24 0.79 5.39 7.74
C MET A 24 2.11 4.70 7.40
N LEU A 25 2.67 4.97 6.21
CA LEU A 25 3.96 4.43 5.79
C LEU A 25 5.09 4.90 6.72
N ALA A 26 5.12 6.18 7.09
CA ALA A 26 6.13 6.72 8.00
C ALA A 26 6.12 5.99 9.35
N ARG A 27 4.94 5.77 9.96
CA ARG A 27 4.83 5.02 11.21
C ARG A 27 5.20 3.55 11.05
N MET A 28 4.80 2.92 9.95
CA MET A 28 5.17 1.53 9.64
C MET A 28 6.68 1.33 9.54
N VAL A 29 7.38 2.24 8.86
CA VAL A 29 8.84 2.14 8.71
C VAL A 29 9.59 2.75 9.88
N GLN A 30 9.00 3.60 10.70
CA GLN A 30 9.65 4.15 11.90
C GLN A 30 9.77 3.07 12.99
N GLU A 31 8.69 2.35 13.25
CA GLU A 31 8.58 1.44 14.39
C GLU A 31 8.97 0.00 14.07
N PHE A 32 9.00 -0.40 12.78
CA PHE A 32 9.19 -1.81 12.41
C PHE A 32 10.22 -2.03 11.31
N GLU A 33 10.87 -3.19 11.40
CA GLU A 33 11.56 -3.84 10.28
C GLU A 33 10.61 -4.82 9.59
N TRP A 34 10.56 -4.74 8.25
CA TRP A 34 9.67 -5.52 7.41
C TRP A 34 10.48 -6.58 6.66
N LEU A 35 10.06 -7.84 6.77
CA LEU A 35 10.69 -8.99 6.15
C LEU A 35 9.70 -9.69 5.21
N GLY A 36 10.20 -10.24 4.10
CA GLY A 36 9.38 -10.96 3.12
C GLY A 36 8.71 -12.20 3.69
N TYR A 37 7.56 -12.58 3.11
CA TYR A 37 6.89 -13.84 3.39
C TYR A 37 6.36 -14.48 2.09
N PRO A 38 6.73 -15.75 1.79
CA PRO A 38 7.73 -16.57 2.48
C PRO A 38 9.15 -16.02 2.30
N ASP A 39 10.10 -16.53 3.07
CA ASP A 39 11.52 -16.15 2.95
C ASP A 39 12.00 -16.39 1.51
N ASN A 40 12.59 -15.36 0.89
CA ASN A 40 13.02 -15.35 -0.52
C ASN A 40 11.91 -15.69 -1.54
N GLY A 41 10.63 -15.58 -1.14
CA GLY A 41 9.49 -15.74 -2.04
C GLY A 41 9.32 -14.54 -2.98
N LYS A 42 8.90 -14.79 -4.22
CA LYS A 42 8.42 -13.73 -5.11
C LYS A 42 7.03 -13.29 -4.65
N VAL A 43 6.81 -11.99 -4.59
CA VAL A 43 5.47 -11.43 -4.37
C VAL A 43 4.65 -11.64 -5.64
N ASP A 44 3.50 -12.30 -5.51
CA ASP A 44 2.54 -12.44 -6.59
C ASP A 44 1.72 -11.15 -6.71
N LEU A 45 1.98 -10.39 -7.78
CA LEU A 45 1.27 -9.14 -8.10
C LEU A 45 0.10 -9.36 -9.07
N SER A 46 -0.31 -10.61 -9.32
CA SER A 46 -1.50 -10.86 -10.12
C SER A 46 -2.73 -10.22 -9.49
N GLU A 47 -3.60 -9.68 -10.33
CA GLU A 47 -4.75 -8.86 -9.93
C GLU A 47 -6.08 -9.59 -10.16
N LYS A 48 -7.09 -9.17 -9.42
CA LYS A 48 -8.50 -9.49 -9.69
C LYS A 48 -9.33 -8.21 -9.60
N LEU A 49 -10.40 -8.18 -10.40
CA LEU A 49 -11.36 -7.09 -10.37
C LEU A 49 -12.46 -7.41 -9.35
N GLU A 50 -12.67 -6.50 -8.42
CA GLU A 50 -13.85 -6.46 -7.57
C GLU A 50 -14.53 -5.09 -7.75
N PHE A 51 -14.89 -4.40 -6.67
CA PHE A 51 -15.27 -2.98 -6.75
C PHE A 51 -14.08 -2.09 -7.18
N THR A 52 -12.86 -2.53 -6.90
CA THR A 52 -11.59 -1.93 -7.35
C THR A 52 -10.63 -3.01 -7.83
N VAL A 53 -9.43 -2.63 -8.29
CA VAL A 53 -8.36 -3.59 -8.60
C VAL A 53 -7.65 -3.97 -7.30
N VAL A 54 -7.67 -5.25 -6.96
CA VAL A 54 -7.02 -5.79 -5.75
C VAL A 54 -6.08 -6.94 -6.12
N MET A 55 -5.11 -7.24 -5.24
CA MET A 55 -4.24 -8.41 -5.43
C MET A 55 -5.09 -9.68 -5.39
N LYS A 56 -4.84 -10.59 -6.32
CA LYS A 56 -5.51 -11.91 -6.39
C LYS A 56 -5.26 -12.70 -5.11
N ASN A 57 -4.03 -12.64 -4.61
CA ASN A 57 -3.58 -13.25 -3.37
C ASN A 57 -3.17 -12.17 -2.37
N SER A 58 -3.63 -12.25 -1.12
CA SER A 58 -3.31 -11.25 -0.10
C SER A 58 -1.80 -11.16 0.16
N LEU A 59 -1.26 -9.93 0.16
CA LEU A 59 0.13 -9.68 0.52
C LEU A 59 0.38 -10.05 1.99
N ARG A 60 1.47 -10.77 2.24
CA ARG A 60 1.90 -11.15 3.59
C ARG A 60 3.33 -10.66 3.81
N ALA A 61 3.62 -10.29 5.06
CA ALA A 61 4.94 -9.88 5.51
C ALA A 61 5.14 -10.31 6.97
N LYS A 62 6.41 -10.47 7.36
CA LYS A 62 6.79 -10.61 8.77
C LYS A 62 7.25 -9.25 9.27
N ILE A 63 6.85 -8.88 10.48
CA ILE A 63 7.23 -7.60 11.11
C ILE A 63 7.97 -7.86 12.41
N LYS A 64 8.97 -7.02 12.70
CA LYS A 64 9.70 -7.00 13.98
C LYS A 64 9.82 -5.55 14.46
N PRO A 65 9.66 -5.27 15.77
CA PRO A 65 9.95 -3.94 16.30
C PRO A 65 11.38 -3.51 15.94
N ARG A 66 11.55 -2.25 15.56
CA ARG A 66 12.87 -1.65 15.33
C ARG A 66 13.46 -1.23 16.67
N ALA A 67 14.73 -1.55 16.89
CA ALA A 67 15.49 -1.16 18.08
C ALA A 67 16.02 0.27 17.98
#